data_AF-A0A367LT18-F1
#
_entry.id   AF-A0A367LT18-F1
#
_cell.length_a   1.000
_cell.length_b   1.000
_cell.length_c   1.000
_cell.angle_alpha   90.00
_cell.angle_beta   90.00
_cell.angle_gamma   90.00
#
_symmetry.space_group_name_H-M   'P 1'
#
loop_
_entity.id
_entity.type
_entity.pdbx_description
1 polymer ?
#
loop_
_entity_poly.entity_id
_entity_poly.type
_entity_poly.pdbx_seq_one_letter_code
_entity_poly.pdbx_strand_id
1 'polypeptide(L)' 'GVEARVVECRVRFRQVAPEEALRYWQSGEPADKAGGYAIQGLGAIFVSRIEGSYSAVVGLPLCETAELLREFG' A
#
# COMPACT_ATOMS: atom_id res chain seq x y z
N GLY A 1 17.79 -0.57 23.40
CA GLY A 1 16.32 -0.53 23.54
C GLY A 1 15.70 -1.25 22.36
N VAL A 2 14.37 -1.25 22.24
CA VAL A 2 13.72 -1.59 20.96
C VAL A 2 13.67 -0.28 20.16
N GLU A 3 14.29 -0.26 18.98
CA GLU A 3 14.14 0.85 18.03
C GLU A 3 13.00 0.55 17.06
N ALA A 4 12.19 1.56 16.75
CA ALA A 4 11.08 1.45 15.82
C ALA A 4 10.98 2.72 14.98
N ARG A 5 10.70 2.57 13.68
CA ARG A 5 10.40 3.68 12.77
C ARG A 5 9.01 3.52 12.18
N VAL A 6 8.28 4.64 12.08
CA VAL A 6 6.95 4.70 11.47
C VAL A 6 7.06 5.44 10.14
N VAL A 7 6.46 4.87 9.09
CA VAL A 7 6.39 5.47 7.76
C VAL A 7 4.93 5.59 7.36
N GLU A 8 4.47 6.82 7.15
CA GLU A 8 3.09 7.11 6.73
C GLU A 8 3.05 7.39 5.22
N CYS A 9 2.01 6.88 4.55
CA CYS A 9 1.76 7.15 3.15
C CYS A 9 0.31 7.57 2.95
N ARG A 10 0.07 8.52 2.05
CA ARG A 10 -1.27 8.88 1.59
C ARG A 10 -1.48 8.34 0.19
N VAL A 11 -2.45 7.43 0.07
CA VAL A 11 -2.88 6.89 -1.22
C VAL A 11 -4.21 7.52 -1.58
N ARG A 12 -4.25 8.24 -2.71
CA ARG A 12 -5.46 8.84 -3.25
C ARG A 12 -6.01 7.95 -4.35
N PHE A 13 -7.30 7.63 -4.22
CA PHE A 13 -8.03 6.94 -5.27
C PHE A 13 -8.67 7.97 -6.21
N ARG A 14 -8.78 7.63 -7.49
CA ARG A 14 -9.75 8.29 -8.36
C ARG A 14 -11.17 7.96 -7.90
N GLN A 15 -12.15 8.65 -8.47
CA GLN A 15 -13.53 8.21 -8.32
C GLN A 15 -13.67 6.79 -8.90
N VAL A 16 -14.18 5.86 -8.10
CA VAL A 16 -14.43 4.46 -8.47
C VAL A 16 -15.93 4.28 -8.55
N ALA A 17 -16.44 3.88 -9.72
CA ALA A 17 -17.86 3.62 -9.86
C ALA A 17 -18.25 2.33 -9.10
N PRO A 18 -19.48 2.22 -8.57
CA PRO A 18 -19.92 1.02 -7.86
C PRO A 18 -19.73 -0.28 -8.66
N GLU A 19 -19.90 -0.22 -9.97
CA GLU A 19 -19.73 -1.37 -10.88
C GLU A 19 -18.26 -1.78 -11.01
N GLU A 20 -17.33 -0.82 -10.97
CA GLU A 20 -15.89 -1.11 -10.96
C GLU A 20 -15.47 -1.77 -9.64
N ALA A 21 -15.97 -1.25 -8.51
CA ALA A 21 -15.73 -1.85 -7.21
C ALA A 21 -16.30 -3.27 -7.12
N LEU A 22 -17.51 -3.51 -7.64
CA LEU A 22 -18.11 -4.84 -7.67
C LEU A 22 -17.32 -5.82 -8.55
N ARG A 23 -16.92 -5.40 -9.76
CA ARG A 23 -16.07 -6.23 -10.63
C ARG A 23 -14.74 -6.57 -9.96
N TYR A 24 -14.15 -5.60 -9.27
CA TYR A 24 -12.92 -5.84 -8.53
C TYR A 24 -13.12 -6.84 -7.39
N TRP A 25 -14.21 -6.71 -6.62
CA TRP A 25 -14.57 -7.67 -5.59
C TRP A 25 -14.71 -9.10 -6.13
N GLN A 26 -15.35 -9.25 -7.29
CA GLN A 26 -15.52 -10.54 -7.96
C GLN A 26 -14.21 -11.17 -8.45
N SER A 27 -13.12 -10.41 -8.57
CA SER A 27 -11.81 -10.98 -8.92
C SER A 27 -11.19 -11.83 -7.79
N GLY A 28 -11.67 -11.68 -6.54
CA GLY A 28 -11.10 -12.33 -5.37
C GLY A 28 -9.83 -11.67 -4.82
N GLU A 29 -9.13 -10.82 -5.60
CA GLU A 29 -7.94 -10.08 -5.16
C GLU A 29 -8.15 -9.25 -3.88
N PRO A 30 -9.27 -8.53 -3.66
CA PRO A 30 -9.41 -7.69 -2.47
C PRO A 30 -9.71 -8.46 -1.18
N ALA A 31 -10.05 -9.75 -1.26
CA ALA A 31 -10.64 -10.49 -0.15
C ALA A 31 -9.68 -10.68 1.04
N ASP A 32 -8.38 -10.77 0.78
CA ASP A 32 -7.34 -10.97 1.80
C ASP A 32 -6.52 -9.69 2.09
N LYS A 33 -6.97 -8.53 1.56
CA LYS A 33 -6.23 -7.27 1.66
C LYS A 33 -6.88 -6.31 2.65
N ALA A 34 -6.11 -5.83 3.61
CA ALA A 34 -6.56 -4.75 4.49
C ALA A 34 -6.93 -3.52 3.64
N GLY A 35 -8.13 -2.97 3.85
CA GLY A 35 -8.68 -1.88 3.03
C GLY A 35 -9.29 -2.33 1.69
N GLY A 36 -9.31 -3.63 1.40
CA GLY A 36 -9.99 -4.19 0.23
C GLY A 36 -9.37 -3.81 -1.11
N TYR A 37 -8.06 -3.59 -1.17
CA TYR A 37 -7.33 -3.41 -2.43
C TYR A 37 -5.86 -3.82 -2.34
N ALA A 38 -5.25 -4.13 -3.50
CA ALA A 38 -3.82 -4.36 -3.63
C ALA A 38 -3.19 -3.37 -4.63
N ILE A 39 -2.13 -2.68 -4.19
CA ILE A 39 -1.38 -1.74 -5.04
C ILE A 39 -0.55 -2.42 -6.14
N GLN A 40 -0.26 -3.73 -6.00
CA GLN A 40 0.50 -4.51 -6.98
C GLN A 40 -0.41 -5.30 -7.95
N GLY A 41 -1.73 -5.22 -7.76
CA GLY A 41 -2.71 -6.01 -8.51
C GLY A 41 -3.67 -5.15 -9.33
N LEU A 42 -4.82 -5.72 -9.64
CA LEU A 42 -5.93 -5.06 -10.34
C LEU A 42 -6.37 -3.78 -9.62
N GLY A 43 -6.26 -3.72 -8.29
CA GLY A 43 -6.60 -2.53 -7.49
C GLY A 43 -5.75 -1.29 -7.81
N ALA A 44 -4.57 -1.45 -8.42
CA ALA A 44 -3.68 -0.35 -8.77
C ALA A 44 -4.36 0.68 -9.70
N ILE A 45 -5.30 0.25 -10.55
CA ILE A 45 -6.02 1.12 -11.49
C ILE A 45 -6.90 2.17 -10.81
N PHE A 46 -7.18 2.01 -9.51
CA PHE A 46 -7.95 2.97 -8.73
C PHE A 46 -7.07 4.05 -8.12
N VAL A 47 -5.74 3.87 -8.07
CA VAL A 47 -4.84 4.82 -7.41
C VAL A 47 -4.45 5.93 -8.36
N SER A 48 -4.86 7.16 -8.03
CA SER A 48 -4.53 8.36 -8.81
C SER A 48 -3.25 9.05 -8.33
N ARG A 49 -2.88 8.87 -7.05
CA ARG A 49 -1.67 9.48 -6.47
C ARG A 49 -1.21 8.74 -5.22
N ILE A 50 0.11 8.67 -5.03
CA ILE A 50 0.74 8.26 -3.77
C ILE A 50 1.62 9.42 -3.30
N GLU A 51 1.52 9.76 -2.03
CA GLU A 51 2.44 10.67 -1.33
C GLU A 51 3.10 9.86 -0.21
N GLY A 52 4.40 9.62 -0.30
CA GLY A 52 5.15 8.77 0.63
C GLY A 52 5.90 7.63 -0.08
N SER A 53 6.23 6.58 0.67
CA SER A 53 7.01 5.42 0.21
C SER A 53 6.11 4.35 -0.41
N TYR A 54 6.25 4.11 -1.72
CA TYR A 54 5.55 3.01 -2.40
C TYR A 54 5.85 1.65 -1.75
N SER A 55 7.09 1.40 -1.37
CA SER A 55 7.48 0.17 -0.69
C SER A 55 6.78 -0.02 0.67
N ALA A 56 6.53 1.08 1.39
CA ALA A 56 5.73 1.04 2.61
C ALA A 56 4.27 0.66 2.32
N VAL A 57 3.69 1.18 1.22
CA VAL A 57 2.32 0.79 0.77
C VAL A 57 2.26 -0.70 0.39
N VAL A 58 3.34 -1.24 -0.20
CA VAL A 58 3.46 -2.68 -0.49
C VAL A 58 3.55 -3.51 0.79
N GLY A 59 4.19 -2.98 1.85
CA GLY A 59 4.22 -3.60 3.18
C GLY A 59 5.56 -3.50 3.92
N LEU A 60 6.63 -3.01 3.29
CA LEU A 60 7.91 -2.78 3.96
C LEU A 60 8.62 -1.52 3.42
N PRO A 61 8.81 -0.47 4.24
CA PRO A 61 9.51 0.74 3.83
C PRO A 61 11.00 0.47 3.64
N LEU A 62 11.45 0.18 2.41
CA LEU A 62 12.80 -0.35 2.16
C LEU A 62 13.90 0.64 2.51
N CYS A 63 13.72 1.93 2.22
CA CYS A 63 14.71 2.96 2.51
C CYS A 63 14.91 3.10 4.03
N GLU A 64 13.82 3.26 4.76
CA GLU A 64 13.79 3.47 6.20
C GLU A 64 14.21 2.20 6.96
N THR A 65 13.89 1.01 6.42
CA THR A 65 14.36 -0.27 6.96
C THR A 65 15.88 -0.39 6.79
N ALA A 66 16.42 -0.02 5.63
CA ALA A 66 17.87 -0.06 5.41
C ALA A 66 18.62 0.95 6.29
N GLU A 67 18.07 2.15 6.49
CA GLU A 67 18.62 3.12 7.44
C GLU A 67 18.63 2.57 8.88
N LEU A 68 17.49 2.03 9.33
CA LEU A 68 17.38 1.45 10.67
C LEU A 68 18.37 0.30 10.87
N LEU A 69 18.49 -0.62 9.90
CA LEU A 69 19.44 -1.74 10.00
C LEU A 69 20.91 -1.27 10.10
N ARG A 70 21.27 -0.15 9.45
CA ARG A 70 22.63 0.41 9.54
C ARG A 70 22.97 0.97 10.91
N GLU A 71 21.98 1.32 11.73
CA GLU A 71 22.21 1.79 13.11
C GLU A 71 22.57 0.63 14.06
N PHE A 72 22.31 -0.61 13.65
CA PHE A 72 22.58 -1.83 14.44
C PHE A 72 23.76 -2.66 13.93
N GLY A 73 24.41 -2.25 12.83
CA GLY A 73 25.59 -2.90 12.26
C GLY A 73 26.88 -2.18 12.63
#